data_AF-A0A1M7UPA8-F1
#
_entry.id   AF-A0A1M7UPA8-F1
#
_cell.length_a   1.000
_cell.length_b   1.000
_cell.length_c   1.000
_cell.angle_alpha   90.00
_cell.angle_beta   90.00
_cell.angle_gamma   90.00
#
_symmetry.space_group_name_H-M   'P 1'
#
loop_
_entity.id
_entity.type
_entity.pdbx_description
1 polymer ?
#
loop_
_entity_poly.entity_id
_entity_poly.type
_entity_poly.pdbx_seq_one_letter_code
_entity_poly.pdbx_strand_id
1 'polypeptide(L)'
;MAELTTGLIENTAVFGVRPTVTLVVRITNDGTTTESVTTEGSFVLGAAKVLYVLESINLLPGEAVEKIYFADFDAFEFQFSTSSPKVVISAWGKDEVGNLVAAHRVLPAELDNTTLPAASNFADFFALMPPDNAATVAPGTDVSFPQDGPTSGTTITRTSDTEFNLSAIGTYQVLFQVSVSEAGQLVLTLDGDDLAYTAVGRATGTSQIVGMAYVTTTVTDSVLTVRNPADNATALTITPIAGGTVPVSAQLVITQIA
;
A
#
# COMPACT_ATOMS: atom_id res chain seq x y z
N MET A 1 8.32 -7.88 -6.33
CA MET A 1 8.53 -8.81 -5.21
C MET A 1 7.22 -9.48 -4.88
N ALA A 2 7.22 -10.78 -4.64
CA ALA A 2 6.03 -11.54 -4.25
C ALA A 2 6.39 -12.52 -3.14
N GLU A 3 5.48 -12.66 -2.17
CA GLU A 3 5.52 -13.65 -1.11
C GLU A 3 4.49 -14.74 -1.43
N LEU A 4 4.95 -15.93 -1.75
CA LEU A 4 4.12 -17.04 -2.22
C LEU A 4 4.11 -18.16 -1.19
N THR A 5 2.97 -18.83 -0.99
CA THR A 5 2.89 -20.01 -0.12
C THR A 5 2.21 -21.18 -0.84
N THR A 6 2.64 -22.39 -0.53
CA THR A 6 1.90 -23.62 -0.87
C THR A 6 0.61 -23.76 -0.05
N GLY A 7 0.45 -22.96 1.00
CA GLY A 7 -0.45 -23.27 2.09
C GLY A 7 0.00 -24.51 2.85
N LEU A 8 -0.75 -24.88 3.88
CA LEU A 8 -0.48 -26.10 4.63
C LEU A 8 -0.87 -27.33 3.79
N ILE A 9 0.12 -28.16 3.47
CA ILE A 9 -0.08 -29.44 2.79
C ILE A 9 -0.22 -30.51 3.87
N GLU A 10 -1.36 -31.19 3.89
CA GLU A 10 -1.57 -32.38 4.72
C GLU A 10 -0.82 -33.57 4.11
N ASN A 11 -0.12 -34.34 4.94
CA ASN A 11 0.64 -35.52 4.52
C ASN A 11 0.58 -36.62 5.59
N THR A 12 -0.60 -36.78 6.20
CA THR A 12 -0.85 -37.76 7.26
C THR A 12 -0.52 -39.19 6.79
N ALA A 13 0.11 -39.98 7.66
CA ALA A 13 0.50 -41.35 7.34
C ALA A 13 -0.73 -42.27 7.25
N VAL A 14 -0.81 -43.08 6.21
CA VAL A 14 -1.83 -44.12 6.06
C VAL A 14 -1.14 -45.47 6.19
N PHE A 15 -1.52 -46.25 7.22
CA PHE A 15 -0.82 -47.49 7.59
C PHE A 15 0.69 -47.33 7.82
N GLY A 16 1.11 -46.17 8.34
CA GLY A 16 2.51 -45.88 8.66
C GLY A 16 3.36 -45.43 7.48
N VAL A 17 2.77 -45.29 6.28
CA VAL A 17 3.45 -44.76 5.09
C VAL A 17 2.88 -43.39 4.76
N ARG A 18 3.75 -42.39 4.58
CA ARG A 18 3.33 -41.08 4.10
C ARG A 18 3.28 -41.04 2.58
N PRO A 19 2.31 -40.32 1.99
CA PRO A 19 2.28 -40.09 0.56
C PRO A 19 3.56 -39.43 0.04
N THR A 20 4.00 -38.34 0.68
CA THR A 20 5.20 -37.59 0.30
C THR A 20 6.32 -37.80 1.32
N VAL A 21 7.51 -38.13 0.82
CA VAL A 21 8.76 -38.20 1.59
C VAL A 21 9.71 -37.06 1.21
N THR A 22 9.67 -36.61 -0.04
CA THR A 22 10.44 -35.45 -0.52
C THR A 22 9.58 -34.47 -1.30
N LEU A 23 9.81 -33.17 -1.11
CA LEU A 23 9.23 -32.12 -1.93
C LEU A 23 10.28 -31.66 -2.94
N VAL A 24 9.94 -31.67 -4.21
CA VAL A 24 10.75 -31.08 -5.27
C VAL A 24 10.20 -29.72 -5.61
N VAL A 25 11.05 -28.71 -5.63
CA VAL A 25 10.72 -27.33 -5.99
C VAL A 25 11.54 -26.95 -7.22
N ARG A 26 10.86 -26.56 -8.29
CA ARG A 26 11.48 -26.01 -9.50
C ARG A 26 11.24 -24.52 -9.56
N ILE A 27 12.32 -23.79 -9.76
CA ILE A 27 12.35 -22.33 -9.78
C ILE A 27 12.96 -21.88 -11.10
N THR A 28 12.29 -20.99 -11.83
CA THR A 28 12.80 -20.39 -13.07
C THR A 28 12.83 -18.88 -12.97
N ASN A 29 13.83 -18.26 -13.59
CA ASN A 29 13.87 -16.82 -13.79
C ASN A 29 13.53 -16.50 -15.25
N ASP A 30 12.29 -16.10 -15.49
CA ASP A 30 11.78 -15.74 -16.82
C ASP A 30 12.08 -14.26 -17.17
N GLY A 31 12.91 -13.59 -16.37
CA GLY A 31 13.33 -12.21 -16.53
C GLY A 31 14.63 -12.05 -17.33
N THR A 32 15.07 -10.79 -17.44
CA THR A 32 16.30 -10.40 -18.15
C THR A 32 17.44 -9.98 -17.21
N THR A 33 17.17 -9.95 -15.91
CA THR A 33 18.10 -9.58 -14.84
C THR A 33 18.33 -10.75 -13.89
N THR A 34 19.43 -10.73 -13.14
CA THR A 34 19.64 -11.69 -12.06
C THR A 34 18.62 -11.42 -10.97
N GLU A 35 17.93 -12.47 -10.53
CA GLU A 35 16.89 -12.42 -9.50
C GLU A 35 17.29 -13.31 -8.31
N SER A 36 16.62 -13.14 -7.19
CA SER A 36 16.83 -13.96 -5.99
C SER A 36 15.51 -14.53 -5.47
N VAL A 37 15.59 -15.70 -4.84
CA VAL A 37 14.49 -16.30 -4.09
C VAL A 37 14.98 -16.76 -2.72
N THR A 38 14.22 -16.43 -1.69
CA THR A 38 14.35 -17.01 -0.35
C THR A 38 13.26 -18.06 -0.18
N THR A 39 13.63 -19.26 0.26
CA THR A 39 12.73 -20.39 0.51
C THR A 39 12.73 -20.72 1.99
N GLU A 40 11.54 -20.74 2.58
CA GLU A 40 11.28 -21.14 3.95
C GLU A 40 10.42 -22.40 3.95
N GLY A 41 10.85 -23.44 4.67
CA GLY A 41 10.11 -24.70 4.80
C GLY A 41 9.82 -24.97 6.27
N SER A 42 8.57 -25.24 6.60
CA SER A 42 8.12 -25.54 7.96
C SER A 42 7.27 -26.81 8.01
N PHE A 43 7.30 -27.53 9.14
CA PHE A 43 6.41 -28.66 9.42
C PHE A 43 5.56 -28.38 10.66
N VAL A 44 4.43 -29.07 10.79
CA VAL A 44 3.57 -28.92 11.97
C VAL A 44 3.93 -29.95 13.03
N LEU A 45 4.19 -29.46 14.25
CA LEU A 45 4.34 -30.27 15.44
C LEU A 45 3.31 -29.85 16.50
N GLY A 46 2.30 -30.69 16.72
CA GLY A 46 1.14 -30.34 17.54
C GLY A 46 0.35 -29.20 16.91
N ALA A 47 0.34 -28.03 17.55
CA ALA A 47 -0.34 -26.83 17.04
C ALA A 47 0.63 -25.76 16.50
N ALA A 48 1.94 -26.03 16.47
CA ALA A 48 2.96 -25.06 16.08
C ALA A 48 3.60 -25.44 14.74
N LYS A 49 3.97 -24.44 13.94
CA LYS A 49 4.86 -24.60 12.78
C LYS A 49 6.32 -24.49 13.24
N VAL A 50 7.16 -25.41 12.79
CA VAL A 50 8.59 -25.47 13.09
C VAL A 50 9.36 -25.31 11.78
N LEU A 51 10.13 -24.23 11.65
CA LEU A 51 10.98 -23.96 10.50
C LEU A 51 12.15 -24.96 10.47
N TYR A 52 12.43 -25.54 9.30
CA TYR A 52 13.54 -26.47 9.09
C TYR A 52 14.33 -26.20 7.80
N VAL A 53 13.80 -25.38 6.88
CA VAL A 53 14.51 -24.87 5.71
C VAL A 53 14.50 -23.34 5.75
N LEU A 54 15.66 -22.73 5.58
CA LEU A 54 15.82 -21.31 5.27
C LEU A 54 16.99 -21.21 4.28
N GLU A 55 16.67 -20.99 3.02
CA GLU A 55 17.65 -20.98 1.93
C GLU A 55 17.45 -19.73 1.07
N SER A 56 18.53 -19.13 0.57
CA SER A 56 18.46 -18.07 -0.43
C SER A 56 19.37 -18.42 -1.60
N ILE A 57 18.86 -18.27 -2.82
CA ILE A 57 19.61 -18.49 -4.05
C ILE A 57 19.44 -17.32 -5.01
N ASN A 58 20.45 -17.09 -5.84
CA ASN A 58 20.39 -16.20 -6.98
C ASN A 58 20.19 -17.03 -8.25
N LEU A 59 19.45 -16.47 -9.21
CA LEU A 59 19.12 -17.07 -10.50
C LEU A 59 19.49 -16.08 -11.61
N LEU A 60 20.36 -16.51 -12.52
CA LEU A 60 20.67 -15.78 -13.74
C LEU A 60 19.43 -15.69 -14.66
N PRO A 61 19.40 -14.73 -15.60
CA PRO A 61 18.32 -14.64 -16.58
C PRO A 61 18.13 -15.96 -17.36
N GLY A 62 16.91 -16.47 -17.39
CA GLY A 62 16.55 -17.74 -18.05
C GLY A 62 16.99 -19.01 -17.29
N GLU A 63 17.62 -18.89 -16.13
CA GLU A 63 18.07 -20.03 -15.35
C GLU A 63 16.89 -20.80 -14.74
N ALA A 64 17.01 -22.12 -14.68
CA ALA A 64 16.08 -23.01 -14.02
C ALA A 64 16.84 -23.91 -13.03
N VAL A 65 16.42 -23.91 -11.77
CA VAL A 65 17.02 -24.71 -10.69
C VAL A 65 15.96 -25.63 -10.09
N GLU A 66 16.37 -26.84 -9.72
CA GLU A 66 15.58 -27.79 -8.96
C GLU A 66 16.18 -27.98 -7.56
N LYS A 67 15.33 -27.93 -6.54
CA LYS A 67 15.66 -28.16 -5.14
C LYS A 67 14.84 -29.32 -4.60
N ILE A 68 15.44 -30.12 -3.74
CA ILE A 68 14.80 -31.28 -3.12
C ILE A 68 14.88 -31.08 -1.61
N TYR A 69 13.72 -31.05 -0.97
CA TYR A 69 13.59 -30.89 0.47
C TYR A 69 12.95 -32.13 1.09
N PHE A 70 13.34 -32.44 2.32
CA PHE A 70 12.70 -33.47 3.12
C PHE A 70 11.25 -33.07 3.45
N ALA A 71 10.30 -33.99 3.35
CA ALA A 71 8.87 -33.70 3.53
C ALA A 71 8.07 -34.85 4.19
N ASP A 72 8.75 -35.79 4.85
CA ASP A 72 8.13 -36.92 5.58
C ASP A 72 7.56 -36.47 6.94
N PHE A 73 6.67 -35.48 6.92
CA PHE A 73 5.96 -34.93 8.07
C PHE A 73 4.45 -35.10 7.91
N ASP A 74 3.67 -35.09 9.01
CA ASP A 74 2.20 -35.13 8.97
C ASP A 74 1.59 -33.94 8.23
N ALA A 75 2.24 -32.77 8.29
CA ALA A 75 1.89 -31.63 7.48
C ALA A 75 3.09 -30.69 7.36
N PHE A 76 3.21 -30.02 6.23
CA PHE A 76 4.30 -29.08 5.94
C PHE A 76 3.83 -27.93 5.04
N GLU A 77 4.57 -26.85 5.02
CA GLU A 77 4.32 -25.66 4.21
C GLU A 77 5.65 -25.07 3.73
N PHE A 78 5.65 -24.58 2.49
CA PHE A 78 6.75 -23.81 1.94
C PHE A 78 6.30 -22.40 1.59
N GLN A 79 7.11 -21.43 1.96
CA GLN A 79 6.97 -20.02 1.62
C GLN A 79 8.16 -19.57 0.79
N PHE A 80 7.89 -18.67 -0.17
CA PHE A 80 8.87 -18.19 -1.12
C PHE A 80 8.81 -16.68 -1.26
N SER A 81 9.91 -16.00 -0.96
CA SER A 81 10.08 -14.56 -1.17
C SER A 81 10.89 -14.33 -2.44
N THR A 82 10.26 -13.77 -3.47
CA THR A 82 10.90 -13.50 -4.77
C THR A 82 11.25 -12.03 -4.92
N SER A 83 12.43 -11.72 -5.48
CA SER A 83 12.82 -10.33 -5.81
C SER A 83 11.92 -9.72 -6.89
N SER A 84 11.36 -10.55 -7.78
CA SER A 84 10.59 -10.11 -8.94
C SER A 84 9.47 -11.10 -9.28
N PRO A 85 8.31 -10.63 -9.80
CA PRO A 85 7.26 -11.51 -10.31
C PRO A 85 7.68 -12.33 -11.55
N LYS A 86 8.91 -12.14 -12.05
CA LYS A 86 9.50 -12.95 -13.12
C LYS A 86 10.11 -14.26 -12.62
N VAL A 87 10.23 -14.45 -11.31
CA VAL A 87 10.61 -15.74 -10.73
C VAL A 87 9.35 -16.60 -10.62
N VAL A 88 9.36 -17.77 -11.27
CA VAL A 88 8.23 -18.70 -11.32
C VAL A 88 8.58 -19.95 -10.54
N ILE A 89 7.67 -20.40 -9.67
CA ILE A 89 7.89 -21.51 -8.75
C ILE A 89 6.82 -22.58 -8.96
N SER A 90 7.24 -23.85 -8.99
CA SER A 90 6.35 -25.01 -8.97
C SER A 90 6.90 -26.03 -7.99
N ALA A 91 6.02 -26.74 -7.29
CA ALA A 91 6.41 -27.75 -6.32
C ALA A 91 5.62 -29.04 -6.48
N TRP A 92 6.24 -30.19 -6.21
CA TRP A 92 5.54 -31.49 -6.20
C TRP A 92 6.15 -32.47 -5.20
N GLY A 93 5.28 -33.18 -4.49
CA GLY A 93 5.69 -34.28 -3.63
C GLY A 93 6.13 -35.52 -4.42
N LYS A 94 7.09 -36.26 -3.87
CA LYS A 94 7.46 -37.61 -4.28
C LYS A 94 7.39 -38.58 -3.11
N ASP A 95 6.96 -39.80 -3.40
CA ASP A 95 6.98 -40.92 -2.44
C ASP A 95 8.42 -41.43 -2.19
N GLU A 96 8.56 -42.42 -1.31
CA GLU A 96 9.86 -43.04 -0.96
C GLU A 96 10.59 -43.65 -2.18
N VAL A 97 9.84 -44.05 -3.21
CA VAL A 97 10.37 -44.66 -4.45
C VAL A 97 10.66 -43.60 -5.52
N GLY A 98 10.29 -42.34 -5.27
CA GLY A 98 10.47 -41.22 -6.18
C GLY A 98 9.32 -40.98 -7.16
N ASN A 99 8.19 -41.68 -7.02
CA ASN A 99 7.01 -41.43 -7.85
C ASN A 99 6.32 -40.13 -7.44
N LEU A 100 5.73 -39.44 -8.41
CA LEU A 100 5.02 -38.19 -8.19
C LEU A 100 3.71 -38.41 -7.41
N VAL A 101 3.52 -37.62 -6.36
CA VAL A 101 2.28 -37.58 -5.56
C VAL A 101 1.41 -36.46 -6.11
N ALA A 102 0.45 -36.79 -6.98
CA ALA A 102 -0.34 -35.80 -7.70
C ALA A 102 -1.15 -34.86 -6.80
N ALA A 103 -1.58 -35.35 -5.62
CA ALA A 103 -2.32 -34.55 -4.64
C ALA A 103 -1.47 -33.43 -4.00
N HIS A 104 -0.14 -33.59 -3.93
CA HIS A 104 0.78 -32.61 -3.34
C HIS A 104 1.58 -31.87 -4.43
N ARG A 105 0.95 -31.66 -5.59
CA ARG A 105 1.48 -30.84 -6.67
C ARG A 105 0.88 -29.44 -6.57
N VAL A 106 1.75 -28.44 -6.56
CA VAL A 106 1.40 -27.02 -6.53
C VAL A 106 1.99 -26.36 -7.78
N LEU A 107 1.11 -25.93 -8.69
CA LEU A 107 1.50 -25.18 -9.88
C LEU A 107 1.72 -23.70 -9.53
N PRO A 108 2.43 -22.93 -10.37
CA PRO A 108 2.67 -21.51 -10.09
C PRO A 108 1.40 -20.69 -9.88
N ALA A 109 0.31 -21.04 -10.58
CA ALA A 109 -0.99 -20.38 -10.46
C ALA A 109 -1.77 -20.78 -9.19
N GLU A 110 -1.36 -21.84 -8.50
CA GLU A 110 -1.98 -22.34 -7.27
C GLU A 110 -1.25 -21.86 -6.02
N LEU A 111 -0.11 -21.17 -6.18
CA LEU A 111 0.57 -20.52 -5.06
C LEU A 111 -0.25 -19.32 -4.59
N ASP A 112 -0.61 -19.32 -3.32
CA ASP A 112 -1.34 -18.21 -2.72
C ASP A 112 -0.36 -17.06 -2.43
N ASN A 113 -0.81 -15.84 -2.67
CA ASN A 113 0.01 -14.65 -2.43
C ASN A 113 -0.24 -14.19 -1.00
N THR A 114 0.75 -14.33 -0.13
CA THR A 114 0.64 -13.90 1.27
C THR A 114 0.83 -12.39 1.42
N THR A 115 1.24 -11.70 0.35
CA THR A 115 1.07 -10.24 0.30
C THR A 115 -0.42 -9.93 0.21
N LEU A 116 -1.01 -9.59 1.36
CA LEU A 116 -2.16 -8.70 1.34
C LEU A 116 -1.79 -7.52 0.42
N PRO A 117 -2.69 -7.00 -0.43
CA PRO A 117 -2.41 -5.79 -1.16
C PRO A 117 -1.83 -4.78 -0.18
N ALA A 118 -0.67 -4.21 -0.49
CA ALA A 118 0.01 -3.26 0.40
C ALA A 118 -1.04 -2.31 0.94
N ALA A 119 -1.18 -2.22 2.27
CA ALA A 119 -2.15 -1.33 2.89
C ALA A 119 -1.92 0.05 2.28
N SER A 120 -2.93 0.58 1.58
CA SER A 120 -2.81 1.88 0.92
C SER A 120 -2.45 2.91 2.00
N ASN A 121 -1.33 3.61 1.82
CA ASN A 121 -0.93 4.62 2.79
C ASN A 121 -1.94 5.76 2.76
N PHE A 122 -2.64 6.02 3.85
CA PHE A 122 -3.61 7.10 3.93
C PHE A 122 -3.42 7.94 5.18
N ALA A 123 -3.82 9.21 5.08
CA ALA A 123 -3.97 10.09 6.23
C ALA A 123 -5.17 11.02 6.00
N ASP A 124 -5.84 11.34 7.08
CA ASP A 124 -6.92 12.32 7.16
C ASP A 124 -6.47 13.48 8.04
N PHE A 125 -6.75 14.70 7.62
CA PHE A 125 -6.46 15.94 8.35
C PHE A 125 -7.70 16.81 8.33
N PHE A 126 -7.98 17.48 9.44
CA PHE A 126 -9.18 18.29 9.54
C PHE A 126 -8.95 19.58 10.32
N ALA A 127 -9.91 20.49 10.16
CA ALA A 127 -10.08 21.69 10.95
C ALA A 127 -11.54 21.76 11.43
N LEU A 128 -11.76 22.29 12.62
CA LEU A 128 -13.09 22.58 13.17
C LEU A 128 -13.24 24.09 13.41
N MET A 129 -14.20 24.69 12.72
CA MET A 129 -14.40 26.13 12.74
C MET A 129 -15.62 26.45 13.62
N PRO A 130 -15.50 27.24 14.71
CA PRO A 130 -14.28 27.67 15.40
C PRO A 130 -13.67 26.56 16.30
N PRO A 131 -12.39 26.68 16.73
CA PRO A 131 -11.52 27.85 16.65
C PRO A 131 -10.62 27.93 15.42
N ASP A 132 -10.54 26.87 14.61
CA ASP A 132 -9.60 26.80 13.49
C ASP A 132 -10.00 27.79 12.39
N ASN A 133 -9.01 28.26 11.62
CA ASN A 133 -9.21 29.25 10.54
C ASN A 133 -10.02 30.49 10.98
N ALA A 134 -9.78 31.00 12.19
CA ALA A 134 -10.46 32.20 12.72
C ALA A 134 -10.19 33.46 11.88
N ALA A 135 -9.03 33.53 11.23
CA ALA A 135 -8.70 34.56 10.24
C ALA A 135 -9.05 34.07 8.83
N THR A 136 -9.35 35.01 7.93
CA THR A 136 -9.58 34.69 6.52
C THR A 136 -8.30 34.21 5.85
N VAL A 137 -8.41 33.27 4.91
CA VAL A 137 -7.30 32.78 4.09
C VAL A 137 -7.09 33.75 2.92
N ALA A 138 -6.03 34.56 2.99
CA ALA A 138 -5.71 35.54 1.95
C ALA A 138 -5.28 34.88 0.62
N PRO A 139 -5.39 35.58 -0.53
CA PRO A 139 -4.82 35.09 -1.78
C PRO A 139 -3.33 34.78 -1.63
N GLY A 140 -2.91 33.66 -2.22
CA GLY A 140 -1.55 33.14 -2.13
C GLY A 140 -1.20 32.47 -0.81
N THR A 141 -2.18 32.28 0.09
CA THR A 141 -1.97 31.60 1.38
C THR A 141 -2.78 30.32 1.48
N ASP A 142 -2.36 29.45 2.40
CA ASP A 142 -2.84 28.07 2.49
C ASP A 142 -3.90 27.91 3.58
N VAL A 143 -4.85 27.00 3.34
CA VAL A 143 -5.92 26.65 4.27
C VAL A 143 -5.33 25.76 5.37
N SER A 144 -5.68 26.05 6.63
CA SER A 144 -5.19 25.30 7.77
C SER A 144 -6.06 24.06 8.08
N PHE A 145 -5.41 22.92 8.31
CA PHE A 145 -5.97 21.69 8.87
C PHE A 145 -5.10 21.26 10.07
N PRO A 146 -5.30 21.84 11.26
CA PRO A 146 -4.39 21.69 12.40
C PRO A 146 -4.58 20.40 13.20
N GLN A 147 -5.56 19.56 12.85
CA GLN A 147 -5.87 18.32 13.56
C GLN A 147 -5.60 17.10 12.68
N ASP A 148 -5.02 16.07 13.29
CA ASP A 148 -4.79 14.77 12.64
C ASP A 148 -6.00 13.86 12.87
N GLY A 149 -6.52 13.29 11.79
CA GLY A 149 -7.52 12.22 11.79
C GLY A 149 -6.87 10.83 11.74
N PRO A 150 -7.62 9.79 11.32
CA PRO A 150 -7.07 8.46 11.12
C PRO A 150 -5.91 8.45 10.09
N THR A 151 -4.83 7.72 10.41
CA THR A 151 -3.68 7.52 9.53
C THR A 151 -3.25 6.05 9.54
N SER A 152 -2.72 5.56 8.42
CA SER A 152 -2.20 4.19 8.28
C SER A 152 -0.71 4.06 8.60
N GLY A 153 0.00 5.18 8.83
CA GLY A 153 1.45 5.15 9.02
C GLY A 153 2.11 6.53 8.97
N THR A 154 3.38 6.57 8.54
CA THR A 154 4.21 7.78 8.53
C THR A 154 4.55 8.27 7.12
N THR A 155 3.98 7.68 6.08
CA THR A 155 4.25 8.09 4.69
C THR A 155 3.65 9.45 4.37
N ILE A 156 2.50 9.76 4.96
CA ILE A 156 1.80 11.03 4.83
C ILE A 156 1.69 11.61 6.24
N THR A 157 2.33 12.75 6.47
CA THR A 157 2.37 13.38 7.79
C THR A 157 2.17 14.88 7.68
N ARG A 158 1.56 15.47 8.70
CA ARG A 158 1.44 16.93 8.80
C ARG A 158 2.71 17.51 9.43
N THR A 159 3.34 18.47 8.76
CA THR A 159 4.56 19.16 9.25
C THR A 159 4.24 20.50 9.90
N SER A 160 3.17 21.15 9.46
CA SER A 160 2.61 22.36 10.05
C SER A 160 1.10 22.36 9.85
N ASP A 161 0.39 23.37 10.35
CA ASP A 161 -1.06 23.44 10.19
C ASP A 161 -1.51 23.56 8.73
N THR A 162 -0.62 23.85 7.78
CA THR A 162 -0.93 24.03 6.34
C THR A 162 -0.12 23.13 5.41
N GLU A 163 0.88 22.41 5.91
CA GLU A 163 1.83 21.63 5.10
C GLU A 163 1.79 20.14 5.46
N PHE A 164 1.75 19.32 4.42
CA PHE A 164 1.63 17.86 4.53
C PHE A 164 2.75 17.19 3.73
N ASN A 165 3.66 16.52 4.43
CA ASN A 165 4.78 15.82 3.85
C ASN A 165 4.35 14.49 3.24
N LEU A 166 4.72 14.28 1.99
CA LEU A 166 4.63 13.03 1.24
C LEU A 166 6.04 12.44 1.17
N SER A 167 6.40 11.63 2.17
CA SER A 167 7.80 11.16 2.32
C SER A 167 8.25 10.18 1.25
N ALA A 168 7.32 9.51 0.56
CA ALA A 168 7.63 8.56 -0.51
C ALA A 168 7.34 9.15 -1.90
N ILE A 169 8.10 8.67 -2.89
CA ILE A 169 7.75 8.87 -4.30
C ILE A 169 6.53 8.00 -4.62
N GLY A 170 5.52 8.57 -5.26
CA GLY A 170 4.30 7.85 -5.63
C GLY A 170 3.22 8.72 -6.22
N THR A 171 2.08 8.10 -6.54
CA THR A 171 0.84 8.79 -6.92
C THR A 171 -0.13 8.76 -5.75
N TYR A 172 -0.65 9.93 -5.41
CA TYR A 172 -1.54 10.18 -4.29
C TYR A 172 -2.88 10.67 -4.81
N GLN A 173 -3.98 10.01 -4.41
CA GLN A 173 -5.31 10.61 -4.49
C GLN A 173 -5.46 11.60 -3.34
N VAL A 174 -5.78 12.84 -3.69
CA VAL A 174 -6.02 13.92 -2.73
C VAL A 174 -7.47 14.35 -2.86
N LEU A 175 -8.20 14.32 -1.75
CA LEU A 175 -9.56 14.85 -1.61
C LEU A 175 -9.54 15.95 -0.56
N PHE A 176 -10.13 17.10 -0.86
CA PHE A 176 -10.40 18.11 0.17
C PHE A 176 -11.81 18.67 0.06
N GLN A 177 -12.31 19.15 1.18
CA GLN A 177 -13.61 19.82 1.30
C GLN A 177 -13.50 20.97 2.29
N VAL A 178 -13.84 22.17 1.82
CA VAL A 178 -13.75 23.40 2.61
C VAL A 178 -15.01 24.23 2.40
N SER A 179 -15.79 24.45 3.46
CA SER A 179 -16.95 25.36 3.43
C SER A 179 -16.46 26.81 3.48
N VAL A 180 -16.76 27.64 2.49
CA VAL A 180 -16.33 29.06 2.46
C VAL A 180 -17.53 30.00 2.33
N SER A 181 -17.39 31.29 2.68
CA SER A 181 -18.49 32.27 2.66
C SER A 181 -18.57 33.14 1.39
N GLU A 182 -17.43 33.44 0.77
CA GLU A 182 -17.27 34.30 -0.42
C GLU A 182 -16.98 33.48 -1.69
N ALA A 183 -17.36 33.97 -2.87
CA ALA A 183 -16.97 33.32 -4.13
C ALA A 183 -15.44 33.21 -4.23
N GLY A 184 -14.94 32.09 -4.75
CA GLY A 184 -13.51 31.83 -4.76
C GLY A 184 -13.14 30.44 -5.23
N GLN A 185 -11.84 30.19 -5.27
CA GLN A 185 -11.24 28.94 -5.72
C GLN A 185 -10.21 28.45 -4.71
N LEU A 186 -9.95 27.15 -4.71
CA LEU A 186 -8.84 26.51 -4.05
C LEU A 186 -8.08 25.65 -5.07
N VAL A 187 -6.78 25.48 -4.85
CA VAL A 187 -5.88 24.68 -5.69
C VAL A 187 -4.94 23.87 -4.80
N LEU A 188 -4.51 22.69 -5.25
CA LEU A 188 -3.42 21.97 -4.61
C LEU A 188 -2.08 22.52 -5.08
N THR A 189 -1.10 22.49 -4.18
CA THR A 189 0.28 22.86 -4.51
C THR A 189 1.19 21.70 -4.17
N LEU A 190 2.26 21.55 -4.94
CA LEU A 190 3.32 20.59 -4.65
C LEU A 190 4.65 21.34 -4.64
N ASP A 191 5.36 21.24 -3.52
CA ASP A 191 6.65 21.91 -3.30
C ASP A 191 6.58 23.43 -3.55
N GLY A 192 5.41 24.02 -3.25
CA GLY A 192 5.14 25.44 -3.40
C GLY A 192 4.52 25.83 -4.76
N ASP A 193 4.57 24.96 -5.77
CA ASP A 193 4.04 25.24 -7.11
C ASP A 193 2.56 24.84 -7.24
N ASP A 194 1.74 25.73 -7.82
CA ASP A 194 0.32 25.47 -8.04
C ASP A 194 0.10 24.37 -9.11
N LEU A 195 -0.68 23.35 -8.77
CA LEU A 195 -1.10 22.31 -9.71
C LEU A 195 -2.38 22.74 -10.41
N ALA A 196 -2.25 23.47 -11.53
CA ALA A 196 -3.38 24.11 -12.22
C ALA A 196 -4.57 23.18 -12.54
N TYR A 197 -4.32 21.89 -12.79
CA TYR A 197 -5.35 20.89 -13.08
C TYR A 197 -6.22 20.53 -11.86
N THR A 198 -5.88 21.01 -10.67
CA THR A 198 -6.57 20.74 -9.39
C THR A 198 -7.46 21.90 -8.94
N ALA A 199 -7.46 23.01 -9.68
CA ALA A 199 -8.22 24.21 -9.32
C ALA A 199 -9.73 23.94 -9.36
N VAL A 200 -10.39 24.17 -8.24
CA VAL A 200 -11.84 24.04 -8.05
C VAL A 200 -12.38 25.27 -7.34
N GLY A 201 -13.66 25.57 -7.49
CA GLY A 201 -14.23 26.73 -6.82
C GLY A 201 -15.71 26.88 -6.98
N ARG A 202 -16.20 28.05 -6.57
CA ARG A 202 -17.60 28.43 -6.68
C ARG A 202 -17.75 29.91 -7.02
N ALA A 203 -18.76 30.22 -7.84
CA ALA A 203 -19.01 31.58 -8.30
C ALA A 203 -19.92 32.41 -7.37
N THR A 204 -20.73 31.78 -6.52
CA THR A 204 -21.71 32.47 -5.64
C THR A 204 -22.05 31.63 -4.40
N GLY A 205 -22.57 32.28 -3.35
CA GLY A 205 -23.29 31.67 -2.21
C GLY A 205 -22.41 30.90 -1.21
N THR A 206 -22.79 30.85 0.07
CA THR A 206 -22.05 30.11 1.10
C THR A 206 -22.19 28.60 0.89
N SER A 207 -21.16 27.95 0.35
CA SER A 207 -21.13 26.51 0.10
C SER A 207 -19.71 25.95 0.15
N GLN A 208 -19.60 24.63 0.04
CA GLN A 208 -18.34 23.92 -0.03
C GLN A 208 -17.64 24.13 -1.37
N ILE A 209 -16.31 24.23 -1.31
CA ILE A 209 -15.39 23.96 -2.40
C ILE A 209 -14.83 22.56 -2.15
N VAL A 210 -14.96 21.67 -3.12
CA VAL A 210 -14.53 20.27 -3.04
C VAL A 210 -13.57 20.00 -4.19
N GLY A 211 -12.40 19.44 -3.87
CA GLY A 211 -11.39 19.04 -4.85
C GLY A 211 -11.08 17.57 -4.74
N MET A 212 -10.91 16.90 -5.89
CA MET A 212 -10.40 15.54 -6.00
C MET A 212 -9.41 15.48 -7.15
N ALA A 213 -8.17 15.07 -6.87
CA ALA A 213 -7.12 14.99 -7.88
C ALA A 213 -6.15 13.85 -7.58
N TYR A 214 -5.40 13.44 -8.61
CA TYR A 214 -4.21 12.63 -8.44
C TYR A 214 -2.98 13.54 -8.51
N VAL A 215 -2.07 13.40 -7.55
CA VAL A 215 -0.81 14.14 -7.46
C VAL A 215 0.32 13.14 -7.46
N THR A 216 1.25 13.28 -8.40
CA THR A 216 2.42 12.41 -8.50
C THR A 216 3.64 13.16 -8.00
N THR A 217 4.36 12.58 -7.04
CA THR A 217 5.65 13.08 -6.57
C THR A 217 6.77 12.41 -7.36
N THR A 218 7.84 13.14 -7.67
CA THR A 218 9.04 12.61 -8.34
C THR A 218 10.29 12.67 -7.47
N VAL A 219 10.17 13.28 -6.29
CA VAL A 219 11.19 13.36 -5.25
C VAL A 219 10.55 12.91 -3.92
N THR A 220 11.39 12.47 -2.99
CA THR A 220 10.94 12.17 -1.62
C THR A 220 10.71 13.46 -0.85
N ASP A 221 9.90 13.39 0.20
CA ASP A 221 9.58 14.51 1.09
C ASP A 221 9.01 15.73 0.35
N SER A 222 8.16 15.46 -0.65
CA SER A 222 7.40 16.52 -1.31
C SER A 222 6.33 17.07 -0.36
N VAL A 223 6.13 18.38 -0.39
CA VAL A 223 5.16 19.07 0.48
C VAL A 223 3.92 19.43 -0.32
N LEU A 224 2.77 18.90 0.14
CA LEU A 224 1.45 19.23 -0.39
C LEU A 224 0.80 20.33 0.45
N THR A 225 0.13 21.29 -0.19
CA THR A 225 -0.75 22.25 0.49
C THR A 225 -2.07 22.47 -0.26
N VAL A 226 -3.08 23.01 0.43
CA VAL A 226 -4.34 23.47 -0.17
C VAL A 226 -4.35 25.00 -0.12
N ARG A 227 -4.28 25.65 -1.27
CA ARG A 227 -4.05 27.08 -1.40
C ARG A 227 -5.27 27.84 -1.89
N ASN A 228 -5.49 29.05 -1.37
CA ASN A 228 -6.25 30.09 -2.06
C ASN A 228 -5.34 30.69 -3.14
N PRO A 229 -5.55 30.44 -4.45
CA PRO A 229 -4.65 30.88 -5.51
C PRO A 229 -4.26 32.36 -5.39
N ALA A 230 -3.00 32.71 -5.70
CA ALA A 230 -2.53 34.10 -5.64
C ALA A 230 -3.31 35.03 -6.58
N ASP A 231 -3.84 34.49 -7.68
CA ASP A 231 -4.65 35.22 -8.66
C ASP A 231 -6.09 35.48 -8.20
N ASN A 232 -6.53 34.89 -7.07
CA ASN A 232 -7.84 35.22 -6.51
C ASN A 232 -7.86 36.64 -5.94
N ALA A 233 -8.96 37.35 -6.18
CA ALA A 233 -9.12 38.71 -5.68
C ALA A 233 -9.55 38.79 -4.20
N THR A 234 -10.09 37.71 -3.64
CA THR A 234 -10.80 37.73 -2.34
C THR A 234 -10.13 36.81 -1.33
N ALA A 235 -9.98 37.30 -0.08
CA ALA A 235 -9.64 36.45 1.06
C ALA A 235 -10.86 35.60 1.44
N LEU A 236 -10.65 34.29 1.65
CA LEU A 236 -11.74 33.36 1.91
C LEU A 236 -11.97 33.20 3.40
N THR A 237 -13.19 33.49 3.85
CA THR A 237 -13.65 33.13 5.18
C THR A 237 -14.04 31.66 5.17
N ILE A 238 -13.33 30.84 5.95
CA ILE A 238 -13.76 29.46 6.15
C ILE A 238 -14.96 29.49 7.09
N THR A 239 -16.09 28.99 6.60
CA THR A 239 -17.40 29.15 7.23
C THR A 239 -17.39 28.53 8.61
N PRO A 240 -17.73 29.26 9.70
CA PRO A 240 -17.76 28.66 11.03
C PRO A 240 -19.00 27.79 11.27
N ILE A 241 -20.16 28.19 10.74
CA ILE A 241 -21.42 27.47 10.92
C ILE A 241 -22.14 27.38 9.58
N ALA A 242 -22.22 26.18 9.03
CA ALA A 242 -22.86 25.91 7.74
C ALA A 242 -24.35 25.56 7.88
N GLY A 243 -25.11 26.41 8.59
CA GLY A 243 -26.57 26.27 8.74
C GLY A 243 -27.08 25.43 9.93
N GLY A 244 -26.19 24.95 10.79
CA GLY A 244 -26.52 24.27 12.06
C GLY A 244 -26.12 25.07 13.30
N THR A 245 -25.85 24.40 14.41
CA THR A 245 -25.27 25.01 15.64
C THR A 245 -23.93 24.38 16.03
N VAL A 246 -23.46 23.41 15.26
CA VAL A 246 -22.20 22.68 15.48
C VAL A 246 -21.11 23.27 14.57
N PRO A 247 -19.85 23.38 15.03
CA PRO A 247 -18.72 23.71 14.19
C PRO A 247 -18.70 22.88 12.91
N VAL A 248 -18.54 23.53 11.76
CA VAL A 248 -18.37 22.80 10.49
C VAL A 248 -16.90 22.40 10.34
N SER A 249 -16.67 21.23 9.77
CA SER A 249 -15.32 20.77 9.45
C SER A 249 -14.87 21.23 8.06
N ALA A 250 -13.56 21.44 7.92
CA ALA A 250 -12.87 21.22 6.66
C ALA A 250 -12.05 19.94 6.77
N GLN A 251 -11.87 19.23 5.66
CA GLN A 251 -11.20 17.94 5.64
C GLN A 251 -10.26 17.82 4.43
N LEU A 252 -9.13 17.16 4.63
CA LEU A 252 -8.12 16.80 3.64
C LEU A 252 -7.77 15.32 3.83
N VAL A 253 -8.11 14.50 2.85
CA VAL A 253 -7.79 13.07 2.81
C VAL A 253 -6.76 12.84 1.72
N ILE A 254 -5.68 12.15 2.05
CA ILE A 254 -4.62 11.79 1.12
C ILE A 254 -4.47 10.27 1.16
N THR A 255 -4.38 9.64 0.00
CA THR A 255 -4.26 8.19 -0.14
C THR A 255 -3.26 7.85 -1.23
N GLN A 256 -2.18 7.15 -0.91
CA GLN A 256 -1.21 6.66 -1.88
C GLN A 256 -1.77 5.44 -2.63
N ILE A 257 -1.81 5.55 -3.95
CA ILE A 257 -2.48 4.56 -4.82
C ILE A 257 -1.52 3.85 -5.80
N ALA A 258 -0.31 4.38 -6.01
CA ALA A 258 0.72 3.77 -6.85
C ALA A 258 2.12 4.26 -6.47
#